data_AF-A0A8K1G1A8-F1
#
_entry.id   AF-A0A8K1G1A8-F1
#
_cell.length_a   1.000
_cell.length_b   1.000
_cell.length_c   1.000
_cell.angle_alpha   90.00
_cell.angle_beta   90.00
_cell.angle_gamma   90.00
#
_symmetry.space_group_name_H-M   'P 1'
#
loop_
_entity.id
_entity.type
_entity.pdbx_description
1 polymer ?
#
loop_
_entity_poly.entity_id
_entity_poly.type
_entity_poly.pdbx_seq_one_letter_code
_entity_poly.pdbx_strand_id
1 'polypeptide(L)'
;MFYHISLEHEILLHPRYFGPNLLNTVKQKLFTEVEGTCTGKYGFVIAVTTIDNIGAGVIQPGRGFVLYPVRYKAIVFRPFKGEVVDAVVTQVNKVGLFTEIGPMSCFISRHSIPSEMEFDPNSNPPCYKTVDEDIVIQQDDEIRLKIVGTRVDKNDITLYTYPENWRAFKALIAAQYSGARLRVASAPPQFSFGHTNRSPQFLKKFPLGKVPAFEGDDGFCVFESNAIAYYVSTEELRGSTPEAAAAVLQWVNFADSDVVPPASTWVFPTLGILHYNKQATEVAKEEVRRVLGVLDGHLRTRTFLVGERVSLADISLVCALLWLYKQVLDPAFRGPFGNVNRWFLTCLNQPQFKAVLGEVQLCQRMAQFDAKKFAESQARKEKDSGKKDKDKEKEKEKEPPRKEKPRKEEKRPEPDEDLDECEQVLAAEPKAKDPFAHLPKSPFVLDEFKRKYSNEDTLTVALPHFWEHFDREGWSLWYCQYRYPEELSQTFMSCNLITGMFQRLDKLRKNAFASVILFGGDNNSSISGVWVMRGHELAFTLCPDWQVDYESYSWRRLDPDSAECRTLVTEYFLWEGDFSHVGKPFNQGKIFK
;
A
#
# COMPACT_ATOMS: atom_id res chain seq x y z
N MET A 1 -18.57 33.98 -12.39
CA MET A 1 -19.85 33.42 -11.91
C MET A 1 -20.37 32.27 -12.77
N PHE A 2 -21.10 32.49 -13.87
CA PHE A 2 -21.71 31.40 -14.66
C PHE A 2 -20.83 30.96 -15.83
N TYR A 3 -20.77 29.66 -16.10
CA TYR A 3 -20.02 29.05 -17.21
C TYR A 3 -20.86 28.00 -17.93
N HIS A 4 -20.70 27.89 -19.25
CA HIS A 4 -21.28 26.80 -20.05
C HIS A 4 -20.21 25.75 -20.33
N ILE A 5 -20.39 24.54 -19.82
CA ILE A 5 -19.37 23.47 -19.90
C ILE A 5 -19.97 22.13 -20.31
N SER A 6 -19.16 21.30 -20.96
CA SER A 6 -19.47 19.88 -21.20
C SER A 6 -19.06 19.04 -19.99
N LEU A 7 -19.93 18.12 -19.60
CA LEU A 7 -19.78 17.17 -18.49
C LEU A 7 -20.15 15.74 -18.95
N GLU A 8 -19.67 14.74 -18.22
CA GLU A 8 -20.03 13.33 -18.40
C GLU A 8 -20.63 12.81 -17.08
N HIS A 9 -21.71 12.01 -17.15
CA HIS A 9 -22.33 11.35 -16.00
C HIS A 9 -22.78 9.93 -16.34
N GLU A 10 -22.75 9.02 -15.37
CA GLU A 10 -23.08 7.60 -15.56
C GLU A 10 -24.44 7.24 -14.92
N ILE A 11 -25.44 7.00 -15.75
CA ILE A 11 -26.82 6.77 -15.30
C ILE A 11 -27.10 5.28 -15.14
N LEU A 12 -27.29 4.85 -13.89
CA LEU A 12 -27.64 3.47 -13.56
C LEU A 12 -29.16 3.25 -13.67
N LEU A 13 -29.60 2.35 -14.55
CA LEU A 13 -31.00 2.06 -14.81
C LEU A 13 -31.37 0.59 -14.52
N HIS A 14 -32.51 0.39 -13.85
CA HIS A 14 -33.07 -0.93 -13.55
C HIS A 14 -33.82 -1.47 -14.78
N PRO A 15 -33.77 -2.80 -15.05
CA PRO A 15 -34.52 -3.45 -16.15
C PRO A 15 -36.03 -3.15 -16.28
N ARG A 16 -36.69 -2.64 -15.23
CA ARG A 16 -38.11 -2.28 -15.27
C ARG A 16 -38.39 -1.07 -16.17
N TYR A 17 -37.36 -0.29 -16.49
CA TYR A 17 -37.43 0.89 -17.36
C TYR A 17 -36.95 0.60 -18.79
N PHE A 18 -36.68 -0.67 -19.13
CA PHE A 18 -36.33 -1.05 -20.49
C PHE A 18 -37.62 -1.15 -21.32
N GLY A 19 -37.71 -0.31 -22.35
CA GLY A 19 -38.89 -0.19 -23.21
C GLY A 19 -38.79 1.03 -24.12
N PRO A 20 -39.88 1.40 -24.83
CA PRO A 20 -39.86 2.50 -25.81
C PRO A 20 -39.41 3.85 -25.22
N ASN A 21 -39.70 4.09 -23.93
CA ASN A 21 -39.37 5.32 -23.22
C ASN A 21 -37.98 5.32 -22.56
N LEU A 22 -37.13 4.32 -22.84
CA LEU A 22 -35.79 4.16 -22.26
C LEU A 22 -34.97 5.46 -22.29
N LEU A 23 -34.79 6.05 -23.47
CA LEU A 23 -33.99 7.27 -23.64
C LEU A 23 -34.59 8.46 -22.88
N ASN A 24 -35.91 8.59 -22.83
CA ASN A 24 -36.58 9.66 -22.08
C ASN A 24 -36.41 9.46 -20.57
N THR A 25 -36.43 8.22 -20.09
CA THR A 25 -36.16 7.89 -18.69
C THR A 25 -34.72 8.22 -18.31
N VAL A 26 -33.75 7.91 -19.19
CA VAL A 26 -32.34 8.29 -19.00
C VAL A 26 -32.18 9.81 -18.96
N LYS A 27 -32.86 10.57 -19.84
CA LYS A 27 -32.84 12.05 -19.83
C LYS A 27 -33.46 12.63 -18.55
N GLN A 28 -34.65 12.19 -18.15
CA GLN A 28 -35.28 12.65 -16.91
C GLN A 28 -34.40 12.36 -15.70
N LYS A 29 -33.83 11.15 -15.65
CA LYS A 29 -32.93 10.76 -14.59
C LYS A 29 -31.62 11.56 -14.56
N LEU A 30 -31.10 11.98 -15.73
CA LEU A 30 -29.98 12.92 -15.79
C LEU A 30 -30.35 14.22 -15.04
N PHE A 31 -31.44 14.87 -15.44
CA PHE A 31 -31.86 16.14 -14.85
C PHE A 31 -32.01 16.03 -13.33
N THR A 32 -32.71 15.01 -12.84
CA THR A 32 -32.92 14.77 -11.40
C THR A 32 -31.64 14.42 -10.63
N GLU A 33 -30.64 13.80 -11.26
CA GLU A 33 -29.38 13.44 -10.59
C GLU A 33 -28.31 14.53 -10.65
N VAL A 34 -28.34 15.45 -11.63
CA VAL A 34 -27.27 16.44 -11.81
C VAL A 34 -27.70 17.89 -11.49
N GLU A 35 -28.94 18.29 -11.71
CA GLU A 35 -29.37 19.67 -11.44
C GLU A 35 -29.48 19.93 -9.94
N GLY A 36 -28.95 21.06 -9.49
CA GLY A 36 -28.80 21.40 -8.07
C GLY A 36 -27.57 20.78 -7.38
N THR A 37 -26.85 19.86 -8.02
CA THR A 37 -25.62 19.29 -7.44
C THR A 37 -24.46 20.29 -7.46
N CYS A 38 -23.51 20.15 -6.54
CA CYS A 38 -22.27 20.93 -6.51
C CYS A 38 -21.06 20.00 -6.58
N THR A 39 -20.09 20.33 -7.43
CA THR A 39 -18.81 19.63 -7.52
C THR A 39 -17.67 20.61 -7.30
N GLY A 40 -16.64 20.24 -6.53
CA GLY A 40 -15.49 21.10 -6.22
C GLY A 40 -14.75 21.63 -7.46
N LYS A 41 -14.82 20.87 -8.57
CA LYS A 41 -14.18 21.19 -9.85
C LYS A 41 -14.94 22.19 -10.70
N TYR A 42 -16.27 22.09 -10.75
CA TYR A 42 -17.10 22.80 -11.73
C TYR A 42 -18.08 23.80 -11.10
N GLY A 43 -18.35 23.71 -9.79
CA GLY A 43 -19.33 24.52 -9.08
C GLY A 43 -20.71 23.84 -9.03
N PHE A 44 -21.74 24.66 -8.79
CA PHE A 44 -23.13 24.22 -8.76
C PHE A 44 -23.68 24.06 -10.18
N VAL A 45 -24.25 22.90 -10.51
CA VAL A 45 -24.96 22.66 -11.77
C VAL A 45 -26.35 23.27 -11.67
N ILE A 46 -26.59 24.37 -12.39
CA ILE A 46 -27.86 25.10 -12.33
C ILE A 46 -28.91 24.46 -13.22
N ALA A 47 -28.55 24.18 -14.47
CA ALA A 47 -29.44 23.59 -15.46
C ALA A 47 -28.65 22.89 -16.57
N VAL A 48 -29.14 21.74 -17.04
CA VAL A 48 -28.64 21.05 -18.23
C VAL A 48 -29.26 21.69 -19.47
N THR A 49 -28.43 22.22 -20.36
CA THR A 49 -28.91 22.90 -21.57
C THR A 49 -29.11 21.95 -22.75
N THR A 50 -28.18 21.00 -22.93
CA THR A 50 -28.16 20.09 -24.08
C THR A 50 -27.58 18.75 -23.66
N ILE A 51 -28.05 17.67 -24.29
CA ILE A 51 -27.50 16.32 -24.11
C ILE A 51 -26.85 15.95 -25.44
N ASP A 52 -25.51 15.93 -25.45
CA ASP A 52 -24.70 15.76 -26.66
C ASP A 52 -24.70 14.30 -27.13
N ASN A 53 -24.64 13.34 -26.22
CA ASN A 53 -24.65 11.90 -26.54
C ASN A 53 -25.13 11.05 -25.35
N ILE A 54 -25.86 9.96 -25.65
CA ILE A 54 -26.18 8.87 -24.71
C ILE A 54 -25.51 7.62 -25.26
N GLY A 55 -24.45 7.16 -24.61
CA GLY A 55 -23.66 6.01 -25.06
C GLY A 55 -24.39 4.68 -24.88
N ALA A 56 -23.83 3.63 -25.48
CA ALA A 56 -24.36 2.27 -25.34
C ALA A 56 -24.36 1.82 -23.88
N GLY A 57 -25.51 1.34 -23.41
CA GLY A 57 -25.67 0.90 -22.02
C GLY A 57 -24.92 -0.41 -21.74
N VAL A 58 -24.09 -0.42 -20.70
CA VAL A 58 -23.31 -1.60 -20.27
C VAL A 58 -24.04 -2.31 -19.13
N ILE A 59 -24.35 -3.60 -19.30
CA ILE A 59 -24.97 -4.43 -18.25
C ILE A 59 -23.95 -4.69 -17.13
N GLN A 60 -24.31 -4.39 -15.88
CA GLN A 60 -23.53 -4.73 -14.70
C GLN A 60 -23.64 -6.24 -14.38
N PRO A 61 -22.51 -6.98 -14.29
CA PRO A 61 -22.51 -8.40 -13.95
C PRO A 61 -23.22 -8.68 -12.61
N GLY A 62 -24.00 -9.76 -12.58
CA GLY A 62 -24.62 -10.29 -11.35
C GLY A 62 -25.82 -9.49 -10.79
N ARG A 63 -26.18 -8.33 -11.35
CA ARG A 63 -27.36 -7.55 -10.90
C ARG A 63 -28.34 -7.16 -12.01
N GLY A 64 -27.93 -7.22 -13.29
CA GLY A 64 -28.79 -6.93 -14.43
C GLY A 64 -29.14 -5.45 -14.66
N PHE A 65 -28.67 -4.53 -13.81
CA PHE A 65 -28.74 -3.09 -14.07
C PHE A 65 -27.90 -2.73 -15.28
N VAL A 66 -28.30 -1.69 -16.01
CA VAL A 66 -27.53 -1.14 -17.14
C VAL A 66 -27.07 0.25 -16.81
N LEU A 67 -25.80 0.54 -17.11
CA LEU A 67 -25.17 1.83 -16.89
C LEU A 67 -24.99 2.53 -18.25
N TYR A 68 -25.61 3.70 -18.40
CA TYR A 68 -25.55 4.54 -19.59
C TYR A 68 -24.61 5.72 -19.37
N PRO A 69 -23.45 5.80 -20.05
CA PRO A 69 -22.60 6.99 -20.02
C PRO A 69 -23.24 8.10 -20.87
N VAL A 70 -23.48 9.27 -20.28
CA VAL A 70 -24.15 10.41 -20.92
C VAL A 70 -23.22 11.62 -20.94
N ARG A 71 -23.07 12.23 -22.12
CA ARG A 71 -22.43 13.54 -22.29
C ARG A 71 -23.48 14.63 -22.40
N TYR A 72 -23.33 15.70 -21.66
CA TYR A 72 -24.25 16.82 -21.64
C TYR A 72 -23.50 18.13 -21.46
N LYS A 73 -24.17 19.25 -21.74
CA LYS A 73 -23.71 20.58 -21.39
C LYS A 73 -24.63 21.18 -20.34
N ALA A 74 -24.05 21.86 -19.38
CA ALA A 74 -24.78 22.54 -18.31
C ALA A 74 -24.27 23.97 -18.12
N ILE A 75 -25.15 24.81 -17.60
CA ILE A 75 -24.78 26.08 -16.99
C ILE A 75 -24.38 25.76 -15.55
N VAL A 76 -23.12 26.06 -15.21
CA VAL A 76 -22.59 25.91 -13.86
C VAL A 76 -22.30 27.27 -13.23
N PHE A 77 -22.67 27.41 -11.95
CA PHE A 77 -22.38 28.56 -11.12
C PHE A 77 -21.12 28.27 -10.29
N ARG A 78 -20.04 28.98 -10.61
CA ARG A 78 -18.73 28.87 -9.97
C ARG A 78 -18.21 30.26 -9.62
N PRO A 79 -18.44 30.74 -8.40
CA PRO A 79 -17.90 32.02 -7.95
C PRO A 79 -16.40 31.92 -7.61
N PHE A 80 -15.68 33.02 -7.69
CA PHE A 80 -14.23 33.07 -7.43
C PHE A 80 -13.82 34.15 -6.42
N LYS A 81 -12.65 33.97 -5.80
CA LYS A 81 -12.10 34.92 -4.81
C LYS A 81 -11.87 36.29 -5.46
N GLY A 82 -12.40 37.33 -4.82
CA GLY A 82 -12.33 38.71 -5.26
C GLY A 82 -13.52 39.17 -6.12
N GLU A 83 -14.39 38.26 -6.54
CA GLU A 83 -15.66 38.58 -7.22
C GLU A 83 -16.58 39.35 -6.25
N VAL A 84 -17.31 40.34 -6.78
CA VAL A 84 -18.29 41.13 -6.05
C VAL A 84 -19.68 40.66 -6.47
N VAL A 85 -20.52 40.33 -5.50
CA VAL A 85 -21.80 39.66 -5.69
C VAL A 85 -22.86 40.28 -4.78
N ASP A 86 -24.11 40.24 -5.24
CA ASP A 86 -25.27 40.64 -4.44
C ASP A 86 -25.82 39.39 -3.72
N ALA A 87 -26.22 39.58 -2.46
CA ALA A 87 -26.63 38.51 -1.56
C ALA A 87 -27.81 38.94 -0.70
N VAL A 88 -28.73 38.02 -0.41
CA VAL A 88 -29.86 38.26 0.51
C VAL A 88 -29.50 37.80 1.90
N VAL A 89 -29.74 38.61 2.93
CA VAL A 89 -29.47 38.26 4.33
C VAL A 89 -30.52 37.28 4.85
N THR A 90 -30.11 36.06 5.23
CA THR A 90 -31.04 35.03 5.72
C THR A 90 -31.07 34.94 7.25
N GLN A 91 -29.97 35.28 7.94
CA GLN A 91 -29.94 35.31 9.41
C GLN A 91 -28.91 36.30 9.95
N VAL A 92 -29.26 37.01 11.03
CA VAL A 92 -28.39 37.99 11.69
C VAL A 92 -28.09 37.55 13.13
N ASN A 93 -26.82 37.35 13.45
CA ASN A 93 -26.36 36.87 14.75
C ASN A 93 -25.22 37.76 15.31
N LYS A 94 -24.99 37.70 16.63
CA LYS A 94 -23.86 38.42 17.30
C LYS A 94 -22.47 38.08 16.73
N VAL A 95 -22.32 36.93 16.08
CA VAL A 95 -21.05 36.45 15.50
C VAL A 95 -20.87 36.93 14.05
N GLY A 96 -21.96 37.32 13.37
CA GLY A 96 -21.94 37.68 11.95
C GLY A 96 -23.29 37.55 11.25
N LEU A 97 -23.27 37.73 9.92
CA LEU A 97 -24.42 37.59 9.03
C LEU A 97 -24.32 36.29 8.23
N PHE A 98 -25.43 35.57 8.08
CA PHE A 98 -25.59 34.54 7.06
C PHE A 98 -26.35 35.13 5.88
N THR A 99 -25.85 34.89 4.67
CA THR A 99 -26.47 35.37 3.42
C THR A 99 -26.50 34.28 2.35
N GLU A 100 -27.40 34.41 1.38
CA GLU A 100 -27.49 33.52 0.22
C GLU A 100 -27.23 34.27 -1.09
N ILE A 101 -26.46 33.63 -1.98
CA ILE A 101 -26.08 34.12 -3.30
C ILE A 101 -26.49 33.04 -4.30
N GLY A 102 -27.77 33.05 -4.69
CA GLY A 102 -28.37 31.94 -5.43
C GLY A 102 -28.23 30.62 -4.66
N PRO A 103 -27.59 29.57 -5.21
CA PRO A 103 -27.44 28.29 -4.52
C PRO A 103 -26.32 28.25 -3.46
N MET A 104 -25.57 29.35 -3.26
CA MET A 104 -24.42 29.39 -2.35
C MET A 104 -24.73 30.17 -1.08
N SER A 105 -24.63 29.51 0.07
CA SER A 105 -24.60 30.16 1.39
C SER A 105 -23.26 30.83 1.66
N CYS A 106 -23.27 32.04 2.21
CA CYS A 106 -22.11 32.79 2.65
C CYS A 106 -22.25 33.15 4.15
N PHE A 107 -21.10 33.26 4.84
CA PHE A 107 -21.05 33.75 6.21
C PHE A 107 -20.08 34.93 6.31
N ILE A 108 -20.57 36.06 6.81
CA ILE A 108 -19.80 37.29 7.03
C ILE A 108 -19.53 37.39 8.53
N SER A 109 -18.27 37.16 8.93
CA SER A 109 -17.84 37.32 10.31
C SER A 109 -17.97 38.78 10.78
N ARG A 110 -18.26 38.99 12.08
CA ARG A 110 -18.25 40.32 12.73
C ARG A 110 -16.98 41.13 12.45
N HIS A 111 -15.83 40.48 12.25
CA HIS A 111 -14.55 41.12 11.92
C HIS A 111 -14.48 41.69 10.48
N SER A 112 -15.42 41.31 9.61
CA SER A 112 -15.55 41.81 8.23
C SER A 112 -16.69 42.81 8.07
N ILE A 113 -17.51 42.99 9.11
CA ILE A 113 -18.52 44.05 9.22
C ILE A 113 -17.82 45.32 9.74
N PRO A 114 -18.14 46.52 9.24
CA PRO A 114 -17.56 47.78 9.72
C PRO A 114 -17.64 47.93 11.25
N SER A 115 -16.66 48.64 11.83
CA SER A 115 -16.58 48.85 13.27
C SER A 115 -17.76 49.67 13.80
N GLU A 116 -18.27 50.62 13.03
CA GLU A 116 -19.40 51.50 13.38
C GLU A 116 -20.76 50.80 13.48
N MET A 117 -20.89 49.55 13.01
CA MET A 117 -22.14 48.78 13.09
C MET A 117 -22.16 47.89 14.34
N GLU A 118 -23.13 48.08 15.22
CA GLU A 118 -23.37 47.23 16.40
C GLU A 118 -24.54 46.27 16.19
N PHE A 119 -24.49 45.11 16.84
CA PHE A 119 -25.55 44.08 16.79
C PHE A 119 -26.62 44.38 17.84
N ASP A 120 -27.86 44.59 17.42
CA ASP A 120 -29.02 44.78 18.29
C ASP A 120 -29.85 43.48 18.40
N PRO A 121 -29.77 42.75 19.54
CA PRO A 121 -30.56 41.55 19.78
C PRO A 121 -32.01 41.83 20.17
N ASN A 122 -32.37 43.08 20.47
CA ASN A 122 -33.73 43.46 20.91
C ASN A 122 -34.62 43.88 19.73
N SER A 123 -34.02 44.17 18.58
CA SER A 123 -34.75 44.30 17.31
C SER A 123 -35.40 42.97 16.92
N ASN A 124 -36.58 43.04 16.29
CA ASN A 124 -37.30 41.88 15.77
C ASN A 124 -37.70 42.13 14.30
N PRO A 125 -36.97 41.60 13.31
CA PRO A 125 -35.84 40.66 13.43
C PRO A 125 -34.54 41.30 14.00
N PRO A 126 -33.61 40.50 14.55
CA PRO A 126 -32.30 40.98 14.98
C PRO A 126 -31.53 41.65 13.82
N CYS A 127 -30.78 42.70 14.11
CA CYS A 127 -30.11 43.50 13.09
C CYS A 127 -28.70 43.95 13.48
N TYR A 128 -27.92 44.42 12.50
CA TYR A 128 -26.79 45.31 12.72
C TYR A 128 -27.21 46.74 12.37
N LYS A 129 -26.86 47.72 13.19
CA LYS A 129 -27.16 49.14 12.94
C LYS A 129 -25.99 50.05 13.27
N THR A 130 -25.86 51.17 12.58
CA THR A 130 -24.92 52.23 12.93
C THR A 130 -25.37 52.97 14.20
N VAL A 131 -24.43 53.66 14.88
CA VAL A 131 -24.73 54.46 16.09
C VAL A 131 -25.75 55.57 15.80
N ASP A 132 -25.71 56.14 14.60
CA ASP A 132 -26.65 57.17 14.13
C ASP A 132 -27.96 56.58 13.56
N GLU A 133 -28.12 55.25 13.57
CA GLU A 133 -29.23 54.46 13.00
C GLU A 133 -29.53 54.64 11.49
N ASP A 134 -28.74 55.46 10.77
CA ASP A 134 -28.85 55.70 9.31
C ASP A 134 -28.75 54.43 8.44
N ILE A 135 -28.04 53.38 8.90
CA ILE A 135 -27.88 52.12 8.15
C ILE A 135 -28.22 50.96 9.07
N VAL A 136 -29.21 50.16 8.67
CA VAL A 136 -29.63 48.93 9.32
C VAL A 136 -29.47 47.77 8.32
N ILE A 137 -28.99 46.62 8.81
CA ILE A 137 -28.92 45.35 8.09
C ILE A 137 -29.67 44.30 8.91
N GLN A 138 -30.80 43.85 8.40
CA GLN A 138 -31.69 42.87 8.99
C GLN A 138 -31.91 41.68 8.04
N GLN A 139 -32.75 40.72 8.45
CA GLN A 139 -33.18 39.62 7.58
C GLN A 139 -33.94 40.15 6.35
N ASP A 140 -33.76 39.47 5.22
CA ASP A 140 -34.32 39.73 3.89
C ASP A 140 -33.76 40.99 3.16
N ASP A 141 -32.80 41.71 3.75
CA ASP A 141 -32.10 42.81 3.06
C ASP A 141 -31.14 42.30 1.97
N GLU A 142 -31.03 43.06 0.87
CA GLU A 142 -30.03 42.85 -0.18
C GLU A 142 -28.72 43.59 0.12
N ILE A 143 -27.62 42.86 0.25
CA ILE A 143 -26.29 43.43 0.49
C ILE A 143 -25.28 43.02 -0.60
N ARG A 144 -24.39 43.95 -0.95
CA ARG A 144 -23.29 43.71 -1.90
C ARG A 144 -22.02 43.34 -1.15
N LEU A 145 -21.47 42.15 -1.42
CA LEU A 145 -20.30 41.61 -0.73
C LEU A 145 -19.19 41.18 -1.70
N LYS A 146 -17.95 41.14 -1.20
CA LYS A 146 -16.77 40.68 -1.95
C LYS A 146 -16.30 39.34 -1.40
N ILE A 147 -16.16 38.34 -2.27
CA ILE A 147 -15.81 36.98 -1.86
C ILE A 147 -14.34 36.91 -1.42
N VAL A 148 -14.09 36.76 -0.11
CA VAL A 148 -12.73 36.66 0.46
C VAL A 148 -12.12 35.26 0.26
N GLY A 149 -12.97 34.23 0.18
CA GLY A 149 -12.59 32.86 -0.14
C GLY A 149 -13.82 31.97 -0.28
N THR A 150 -13.72 30.92 -1.08
CA THR A 150 -14.75 29.89 -1.22
C THR A 150 -14.28 28.60 -0.57
N ARG A 151 -15.22 27.87 0.03
CA ARG A 151 -15.06 26.47 0.46
C ARG A 151 -16.23 25.69 -0.11
N VAL A 152 -15.95 24.51 -0.66
CA VAL A 152 -16.99 23.56 -1.06
C VAL A 152 -17.15 22.60 0.09
N ASP A 153 -18.39 22.38 0.55
CA ASP A 153 -18.68 21.37 1.55
C ASP A 153 -18.39 19.99 0.95
N LYS A 154 -17.27 19.42 1.40
CA LYS A 154 -16.69 18.14 0.97
C LYS A 154 -17.58 16.96 1.43
N ASN A 155 -18.77 16.82 0.85
CA ASN A 155 -19.78 15.88 1.30
C ASN A 155 -19.64 14.44 0.74
N ASP A 156 -18.99 14.26 -0.42
CA ASP A 156 -18.90 12.94 -1.10
C ASP A 156 -17.46 12.46 -1.37
N ILE A 157 -16.52 12.82 -0.49
CA ILE A 157 -15.15 12.30 -0.56
C ILE A 157 -15.12 10.85 -0.02
N THR A 158 -14.61 9.92 -0.83
CA THR A 158 -14.57 8.49 -0.49
C THR A 158 -13.17 8.01 -0.10
N LEU A 159 -13.08 7.31 1.03
CA LEU A 159 -11.88 6.61 1.50
C LEU A 159 -12.09 5.09 1.41
N TYR A 160 -11.42 4.43 0.48
CA TYR A 160 -11.44 2.99 0.29
C TYR A 160 -10.41 2.32 1.21
N THR A 161 -10.83 1.36 2.04
CA THR A 161 -9.95 0.62 2.96
C THR A 161 -10.59 -0.66 3.46
N TYR A 162 -9.83 -1.62 4.01
CA TYR A 162 -10.40 -2.64 4.89
C TYR A 162 -10.65 -2.08 6.31
N PRO A 163 -11.55 -2.68 7.11
CA PRO A 163 -11.80 -2.29 8.52
C PRO A 163 -10.56 -2.43 9.41
N GLU A 164 -10.49 -1.68 10.52
CA GLU A 164 -9.35 -1.69 11.47
C GLU A 164 -7.96 -1.35 10.87
N ASN A 165 -7.91 -0.73 9.69
CA ASN A 165 -6.67 -0.33 9.05
C ASN A 165 -6.05 0.91 9.73
N TRP A 166 -4.98 0.71 10.49
CA TRP A 166 -4.23 1.78 11.17
C TRP A 166 -3.70 2.86 10.20
N ARG A 167 -3.42 2.50 8.93
CA ARG A 167 -3.02 3.46 7.90
C ARG A 167 -4.18 4.39 7.50
N ALA A 168 -5.42 3.90 7.53
CA ALA A 168 -6.62 4.70 7.27
C ALA A 168 -6.99 5.58 8.47
N PHE A 169 -6.76 5.12 9.71
CA PHE A 169 -6.99 5.91 10.92
C PHE A 169 -6.25 7.24 10.90
N LYS A 170 -5.04 7.32 10.32
CA LYS A 170 -4.31 8.59 10.12
C LYS A 170 -5.16 9.66 9.43
N ALA A 171 -5.81 9.30 8.31
CA ALA A 171 -6.68 10.20 7.56
C ALA A 171 -8.00 10.50 8.28
N LEU A 172 -8.59 9.51 8.95
CA LEU A 172 -9.86 9.69 9.67
C LEU A 172 -9.70 10.60 10.88
N ILE A 173 -8.62 10.48 11.65
CA ILE A 173 -8.34 11.37 12.79
C ILE A 173 -8.02 12.79 12.30
N ALA A 174 -7.22 12.93 11.24
CA ALA A 174 -6.97 14.23 10.62
C ALA A 174 -8.27 14.92 10.15
N ALA A 175 -9.21 14.15 9.61
CA ALA A 175 -10.52 14.63 9.19
C ALA A 175 -11.41 15.09 10.37
N GLN A 176 -11.32 14.46 11.55
CA GLN A 176 -12.00 14.93 12.77
C GLN A 176 -11.52 16.31 13.22
N TYR A 177 -10.23 16.65 13.01
CA TYR A 177 -9.70 17.98 13.31
C TYR A 177 -10.04 19.03 12.25
N SER A 178 -10.13 18.65 10.97
CA SER A 178 -10.43 19.57 9.87
C SER A 178 -11.92 19.76 9.58
N GLY A 179 -12.78 18.90 10.12
CA GLY A 179 -14.21 18.84 9.79
C GLY A 179 -14.50 18.19 8.43
N ALA A 180 -13.51 17.60 7.76
CA ALA A 180 -13.71 16.91 6.49
C ALA A 180 -14.58 15.66 6.66
N ARG A 181 -15.63 15.52 5.84
CA ARG A 181 -16.52 14.35 5.86
C ARG A 181 -15.97 13.27 4.93
N LEU A 182 -15.33 12.25 5.52
CA LEU A 182 -14.83 11.08 4.79
C LEU A 182 -15.86 9.96 4.82
N ARG A 183 -16.37 9.57 3.65
CA ARG A 183 -17.17 8.37 3.47
C ARG A 183 -16.25 7.15 3.39
N VAL A 184 -16.28 6.31 4.43
CA VAL A 184 -15.43 5.11 4.48
C VAL A 184 -16.09 3.96 3.71
N ALA A 185 -15.54 3.62 2.55
CA ALA A 185 -15.92 2.44 1.79
C ALA A 185 -15.05 1.24 2.23
N SER A 186 -15.58 0.45 3.18
CA SER A 186 -14.85 -0.69 3.78
C SER A 186 -15.57 -2.03 3.83
N ALA A 187 -16.81 -2.08 3.35
CA ALA A 187 -17.62 -3.31 3.30
C ALA A 187 -18.31 -3.48 1.93
N PRO A 188 -18.62 -4.73 1.52
CA PRO A 188 -19.42 -4.99 0.34
C PRO A 188 -20.80 -4.32 0.45
N PRO A 189 -21.37 -3.78 -0.65
CA PRO A 189 -20.86 -3.84 -2.02
C PRO A 189 -19.88 -2.71 -2.38
N GLN A 190 -19.62 -1.74 -1.48
CA GLN A 190 -18.84 -0.54 -1.79
C GLN A 190 -17.34 -0.84 -1.93
N PHE A 191 -16.82 -1.71 -1.06
CA PHE A 191 -15.44 -2.18 -1.13
C PHE A 191 -15.31 -3.61 -0.62
N SER A 192 -14.65 -4.47 -1.39
CA SER A 192 -14.26 -5.82 -0.98
C SER A 192 -12.76 -5.97 -1.18
N PHE A 193 -12.00 -6.05 -0.09
CA PHE A 193 -10.55 -6.22 -0.14
C PHE A 193 -10.17 -7.51 -0.90
N GLY A 194 -9.11 -7.45 -1.70
CA GLY A 194 -8.70 -8.52 -2.61
C GLY A 194 -9.47 -8.57 -3.95
N HIS A 195 -10.63 -7.92 -4.04
CA HIS A 195 -11.48 -7.89 -5.23
C HIS A 195 -11.60 -6.48 -5.84
N THR A 196 -12.19 -5.52 -5.12
CA THR A 196 -12.43 -4.16 -5.62
C THR A 196 -11.13 -3.47 -5.97
N ASN A 197 -10.13 -3.56 -5.10
CA ASN A 197 -8.82 -2.93 -5.28
C ASN A 197 -7.96 -3.55 -6.39
N ARG A 198 -8.40 -4.68 -6.98
CA ARG A 198 -7.77 -5.32 -8.14
C ARG A 198 -8.60 -5.21 -9.42
N SER A 199 -9.74 -4.51 -9.38
CA SER A 199 -10.55 -4.28 -10.58
C SER A 199 -9.85 -3.29 -11.52
N PRO A 200 -9.98 -3.41 -12.85
CA PRO A 200 -9.39 -2.45 -13.79
C PRO A 200 -9.85 -1.01 -13.56
N GLN A 201 -11.09 -0.84 -13.09
CA GLN A 201 -11.67 0.46 -12.74
C GLN A 201 -10.95 1.11 -11.56
N PHE A 202 -10.61 0.33 -10.53
CA PHE A 202 -9.86 0.82 -9.37
C PHE A 202 -8.39 1.04 -9.70
N LEU A 203 -7.75 0.12 -10.42
CA LEU A 203 -6.34 0.23 -10.82
C LEU A 203 -6.08 1.44 -11.75
N LYS A 204 -7.07 1.84 -12.57
CA LYS A 204 -7.00 3.08 -13.36
C LYS A 204 -6.89 4.36 -12.49
N LYS A 205 -7.44 4.34 -11.27
CA LYS A 205 -7.35 5.46 -10.30
C LYS A 205 -6.18 5.30 -9.33
N PHE A 206 -5.88 4.06 -8.95
CA PHE A 206 -4.91 3.69 -7.93
C PHE A 206 -4.00 2.56 -8.45
N PRO A 207 -2.92 2.88 -9.20
CA PRO A 207 -2.15 1.88 -9.97
C PRO A 207 -1.59 0.71 -9.16
N LEU A 208 -1.24 0.94 -7.89
CA LEU A 208 -0.69 -0.09 -7.00
C LEU A 208 -1.76 -1.01 -6.37
N GLY A 209 -3.06 -0.73 -6.54
CA GLY A 209 -4.14 -1.52 -5.91
C GLY A 209 -4.07 -1.58 -4.37
N LYS A 210 -3.31 -0.69 -3.73
CA LYS A 210 -3.15 -0.59 -2.27
C LYS A 210 -4.29 0.22 -1.65
N VAL A 211 -4.46 0.08 -0.33
CA VAL A 211 -5.37 0.91 0.48
C VAL A 211 -4.70 1.32 1.81
N PRO A 212 -4.99 2.50 2.38
CA PRO A 212 -6.05 3.44 2.02
C PRO A 212 -5.85 4.10 0.65
N ALA A 213 -6.95 4.29 -0.06
CA ALA A 213 -7.03 5.01 -1.33
C ALA A 213 -8.17 6.02 -1.26
N PHE A 214 -7.99 7.19 -1.85
CA PHE A 214 -8.85 8.36 -1.66
C PHE A 214 -9.33 8.89 -3.00
N GLU A 215 -10.62 9.19 -3.10
CA GLU A 215 -11.23 9.85 -4.26
C GLU A 215 -12.06 11.04 -3.80
N GLY A 216 -11.72 12.23 -4.30
CA GLY A 216 -12.47 13.47 -4.14
C GLY A 216 -13.68 13.55 -5.09
N ASP A 217 -14.62 14.43 -4.77
CA ASP A 217 -15.81 14.75 -5.57
C ASP A 217 -15.48 15.40 -6.93
N ASP A 218 -14.30 16.03 -7.02
CA ASP A 218 -13.69 16.55 -8.25
C ASP A 218 -13.01 15.49 -9.13
N GLY A 219 -13.00 14.23 -8.68
CA GLY A 219 -12.26 13.11 -9.28
C GLY A 219 -10.77 13.09 -8.92
N PHE A 220 -10.31 13.93 -7.98
CA PHE A 220 -8.93 13.93 -7.52
C PHE A 220 -8.63 12.65 -6.73
N CYS A 221 -7.71 11.84 -7.25
CA CYS A 221 -7.33 10.56 -6.67
C CYS A 221 -6.00 10.67 -5.93
N VAL A 222 -5.94 10.17 -4.69
CA VAL A 222 -4.71 10.10 -3.89
C VAL A 222 -4.52 8.68 -3.36
N PHE A 223 -3.32 8.16 -3.52
CA PHE A 223 -2.84 6.97 -2.82
C PHE A 223 -1.69 7.36 -1.87
N GLU A 224 -1.23 6.41 -1.07
CA GLU A 224 -0.38 6.60 0.12
C GLU A 224 -1.04 7.30 1.32
N SER A 225 -0.99 6.62 2.46
CA SER A 225 -1.71 7.02 3.68
C SER A 225 -1.30 8.39 4.22
N ASN A 226 -0.03 8.78 4.09
CA ASN A 226 0.48 10.09 4.50
C ASN A 226 -0.04 11.20 3.60
N ALA A 227 -0.06 10.99 2.29
CA ALA A 227 -0.56 11.97 1.33
C ALA A 227 -2.06 12.21 1.50
N ILE A 228 -2.83 11.14 1.76
CA ILE A 228 -4.26 11.24 2.08
C ILE A 228 -4.47 12.02 3.39
N ALA A 229 -3.76 11.63 4.47
CA ALA A 229 -3.86 12.32 5.76
C ALA A 229 -3.46 13.80 5.67
N TYR A 230 -2.41 14.11 4.90
CA TYR A 230 -2.00 15.48 4.59
C TYR A 230 -3.11 16.23 3.83
N TYR A 231 -3.69 15.66 2.77
CA TYR A 231 -4.72 16.32 1.97
C TYR A 231 -5.98 16.67 2.77
N VAL A 232 -6.41 15.80 3.69
CA VAL A 232 -7.60 16.03 4.55
C VAL A 232 -7.31 16.86 5.80
N SER A 233 -6.05 17.16 6.10
CA SER A 233 -5.64 17.98 7.25
C SER A 233 -5.84 19.49 7.05
N THR A 234 -5.87 20.23 8.15
CA THR A 234 -5.75 21.70 8.15
C THR A 234 -4.28 22.12 8.02
N GLU A 235 -4.04 23.43 7.87
CA GLU A 235 -2.70 24.02 7.85
C GLU A 235 -1.94 23.77 9.17
N GLU A 236 -2.63 23.88 10.31
CA GLU A 236 -2.01 23.72 11.62
C GLU A 236 -1.63 22.27 11.94
N LEU A 237 -2.38 21.29 11.41
CA LEU A 237 -1.99 19.87 11.48
C LEU A 237 -0.76 19.55 10.62
N ARG A 238 -0.56 20.28 9.52
CA ARG A 238 0.59 20.15 8.61
C ARG A 238 1.82 20.90 9.13
N GLY A 239 1.62 21.93 9.95
CA GLY A 239 2.64 22.84 10.45
C GLY A 239 2.52 24.21 9.78
N SER A 240 2.19 25.25 10.55
CA SER A 240 1.94 26.61 10.06
C SER A 240 3.19 27.44 9.72
N THR A 241 4.39 26.89 9.94
CA THR A 241 5.66 27.49 9.52
C THR A 241 6.52 26.44 8.81
N PRO A 242 7.50 26.83 7.98
CA PRO A 242 8.39 25.88 7.30
C PRO A 242 9.11 24.93 8.27
N GLU A 243 9.53 25.43 9.43
CA GLU A 243 10.21 24.64 10.47
C GLU A 243 9.26 23.64 11.13
N ALA A 244 8.01 24.06 11.41
CA ALA A 244 6.98 23.17 11.95
C ALA A 244 6.59 22.09 10.92
N ALA A 245 6.46 22.45 9.63
CA ALA A 245 6.14 21.51 8.56
C ALA A 245 7.27 20.50 8.33
N ALA A 246 8.53 20.94 8.37
CA ALA A 246 9.69 20.06 8.31
C ALA A 246 9.75 19.10 9.51
N ALA A 247 9.48 19.60 10.73
CA ALA A 247 9.42 18.76 11.93
C ALA A 247 8.25 17.75 11.89
N VAL A 248 7.09 18.13 11.34
CA VAL A 248 5.98 17.20 11.10
C VAL A 248 6.41 16.10 10.13
N LEU A 249 7.00 16.47 8.98
CA LEU A 249 7.46 15.51 7.98
C LEU A 249 8.54 14.57 8.53
N GLN A 250 9.47 15.07 9.36
CA GLN A 250 10.48 14.26 10.05
C GLN A 250 9.84 13.13 10.86
N TRP A 251 8.84 13.43 11.69
CA TRP A 251 8.18 12.43 12.53
C TRP A 251 7.25 11.49 11.75
N VAL A 252 6.61 11.97 10.67
CA VAL A 252 5.85 11.11 9.76
C VAL A 252 6.77 10.10 9.06
N ASN A 253 7.92 10.54 8.55
CA ASN A 253 8.89 9.66 7.91
C ASN A 253 9.51 8.68 8.92
N PHE A 254 9.89 9.16 10.12
CA PHE A 254 10.40 8.31 11.21
C PHE A 254 9.40 7.22 11.63
N ALA A 255 8.09 7.52 11.61
CA ALA A 255 7.06 6.50 11.84
C ALA A 255 7.16 5.35 10.83
N ASP A 256 7.22 5.68 9.53
CA ASP A 256 7.24 4.66 8.47
C ASP A 256 8.61 3.97 8.31
N SER A 257 9.75 4.64 8.62
CA SER A 257 11.09 4.05 8.52
C SER A 257 11.54 3.26 9.74
N ASP A 258 11.37 3.81 10.94
CA ASP A 258 11.97 3.26 12.17
C ASP A 258 10.95 2.52 13.04
N VAL A 259 9.66 2.84 12.95
CA VAL A 259 8.62 2.26 13.83
C VAL A 259 7.85 1.15 13.15
N VAL A 260 7.36 1.37 11.93
CA VAL A 260 6.48 0.42 11.23
C VAL A 260 7.14 -0.94 10.95
N PRO A 261 8.41 -1.05 10.50
CA PRO A 261 9.03 -2.35 10.27
C PRO A 261 9.13 -3.22 11.53
N PRO A 262 9.79 -2.80 12.65
CA PRO A 262 9.88 -3.65 13.83
C PRO A 262 8.54 -3.83 14.55
N ALA A 263 7.62 -2.85 14.46
CA ALA A 263 6.24 -3.04 14.93
C ALA A 263 5.54 -4.19 14.19
N SER A 264 5.71 -4.27 12.88
CA SER A 264 5.10 -5.31 12.04
C SER A 264 5.69 -6.69 12.36
N THR A 265 7.02 -6.81 12.38
CA THR A 265 7.75 -8.06 12.72
C THR A 265 7.33 -8.62 14.08
N TRP A 266 7.16 -7.77 15.10
CA TRP A 266 6.77 -8.23 16.44
C TRP A 266 5.26 -8.49 16.57
N VAL A 267 4.39 -7.67 15.96
CA VAL A 267 2.93 -7.79 16.14
C VAL A 267 2.29 -8.85 15.24
N PHE A 268 2.66 -8.92 13.96
CA PHE A 268 1.93 -9.75 12.98
C PHE A 268 1.88 -11.25 13.33
N PRO A 269 2.92 -11.85 13.97
CA PRO A 269 2.80 -13.20 14.53
C PRO A 269 1.73 -13.31 15.63
N THR A 270 1.58 -12.31 16.51
CA THR A 270 0.54 -12.33 17.57
C THR A 270 -0.90 -12.26 17.02
N LEU A 271 -1.05 -11.73 15.80
CA LEU A 271 -2.30 -11.68 15.05
C LEU A 271 -2.50 -12.90 14.13
N GLY A 272 -1.51 -13.79 14.04
CA GLY A 272 -1.55 -14.97 13.18
C GLY A 272 -1.51 -14.65 11.68
N ILE A 273 -0.82 -13.57 11.29
CA ILE A 273 -0.68 -13.17 9.87
C ILE A 273 0.66 -13.64 9.28
N LEU A 274 1.76 -13.42 10.02
CA LEU A 274 3.09 -13.98 9.74
C LEU A 274 3.41 -15.16 10.67
N HIS A 275 4.45 -15.93 10.31
CA HIS A 275 4.97 -16.97 11.19
C HIS A 275 5.79 -16.35 12.32
N TYR A 276 5.93 -17.04 13.45
CA TYR A 276 6.75 -16.53 14.56
C TYR A 276 8.22 -16.88 14.37
N ASN A 277 9.05 -15.89 14.04
CA ASN A 277 10.49 -16.02 14.12
C ASN A 277 11.02 -15.42 15.43
N LYS A 278 11.75 -16.24 16.23
CA LYS A 278 12.30 -15.81 17.51
C LYS A 278 13.40 -14.76 17.37
N GLN A 279 14.33 -14.96 16.43
CA GLN A 279 15.49 -14.07 16.28
C GLN A 279 15.05 -12.69 15.77
N ALA A 280 14.23 -12.64 14.72
CA ALA A 280 13.66 -11.41 14.20
C ALA A 280 12.79 -10.69 15.25
N THR A 281 12.03 -11.43 16.07
CA THR A 281 11.25 -10.83 17.17
C THR A 281 12.12 -10.18 18.25
N GLU A 282 13.23 -10.81 18.67
CA GLU A 282 14.10 -10.19 19.68
C GLU A 282 14.86 -8.97 19.12
N VAL A 283 15.27 -9.00 17.85
CA VAL A 283 15.83 -7.80 17.17
C VAL A 283 14.79 -6.67 17.13
N ALA A 284 13.57 -6.96 16.67
CA ALA A 284 12.48 -5.99 16.61
C ALA A 284 12.12 -5.40 17.99
N LYS A 285 12.23 -6.18 19.08
CA LYS A 285 12.07 -5.67 20.44
C LYS A 285 13.13 -4.64 20.81
N GLU A 286 14.41 -4.89 20.51
CA GLU A 286 15.47 -3.91 20.79
C GLU A 286 15.33 -2.66 19.93
N GLU A 287 14.92 -2.79 18.66
CA GLU A 287 14.63 -1.64 17.79
C GLU A 287 13.45 -0.82 18.32
N VAL A 288 12.36 -1.46 18.79
CA VAL A 288 11.26 -0.75 19.45
C VAL A 288 11.72 -0.08 20.75
N ARG A 289 12.60 -0.69 21.56
CA ARG A 289 13.18 -0.01 22.74
C ARG A 289 14.00 1.22 22.34
N ARG A 290 14.81 1.15 21.28
CA ARG A 290 15.57 2.30 20.74
C ARG A 290 14.63 3.43 20.33
N VAL A 291 13.59 3.12 19.54
CA VAL A 291 12.56 4.06 19.09
C VAL A 291 11.86 4.73 20.27
N LEU A 292 11.38 3.93 21.23
CA LEU A 292 10.69 4.46 22.41
C LEU A 292 11.63 5.32 23.27
N GLY A 293 12.93 5.00 23.35
CA GLY A 293 13.92 5.82 24.03
C GLY A 293 14.15 7.19 23.38
N VAL A 294 14.22 7.24 22.03
CA VAL A 294 14.30 8.51 21.28
C VAL A 294 13.05 9.37 21.50
N LEU A 295 11.87 8.76 21.45
CA LEU A 295 10.61 9.45 21.70
C LEU A 295 10.52 9.95 23.15
N ASP A 296 10.93 9.15 24.14
CA ASP A 296 10.87 9.53 25.55
C ASP A 296 11.76 10.76 25.84
N GLY A 297 12.97 10.76 25.28
CA GLY A 297 13.90 11.88 25.38
C GLY A 297 13.36 13.16 24.75
N HIS A 298 12.75 13.08 23.55
CA HIS A 298 12.14 14.24 22.88
C HIS A 298 10.91 14.78 23.63
N LEU A 299 10.09 13.88 24.18
CA LEU A 299 8.83 14.17 24.85
C LEU A 299 8.99 14.60 26.32
N ARG A 300 10.20 14.52 26.90
CA ARG A 300 10.50 14.87 28.31
C ARG A 300 10.04 16.27 28.72
N THR A 301 10.07 17.25 27.80
CA THR A 301 9.69 18.64 28.07
C THR A 301 8.66 19.17 27.08
N ARG A 302 7.89 18.27 26.43
CA ARG A 302 6.92 18.60 25.39
C ARG A 302 5.60 17.90 25.64
N THR A 303 4.49 18.54 25.29
CA THR A 303 3.14 17.93 25.39
C THR A 303 2.85 17.08 24.15
N PHE A 304 3.25 17.58 22.98
CA PHE A 304 3.08 16.96 21.66
C PHE A 304 4.40 17.00 20.88
N LEU A 305 4.52 16.25 19.79
CA LEU A 305 5.79 16.12 19.06
C LEU A 305 6.27 17.42 18.41
N VAL A 306 5.34 18.28 17.96
CA VAL A 306 5.61 19.53 17.25
C VAL A 306 4.68 20.65 17.75
N GLY A 307 5.24 21.82 18.05
CA GLY A 307 4.46 23.06 18.26
C GLY A 307 3.47 23.09 19.43
N GLU A 308 3.64 22.22 20.45
CA GLU A 308 2.76 22.10 21.62
C GLU A 308 1.26 21.92 21.30
N ARG A 309 0.95 21.32 20.15
CA ARG A 309 -0.41 20.94 19.74
C ARG A 309 -0.38 19.64 18.96
N VAL A 310 -1.51 18.95 18.87
CA VAL A 310 -1.64 17.78 17.98
C VAL A 310 -1.34 18.20 16.54
N SER A 311 -0.51 17.40 15.89
CA SER A 311 -0.11 17.53 14.49
C SER A 311 -0.18 16.18 13.76
N LEU A 312 0.09 16.15 12.46
CA LEU A 312 0.23 14.89 11.70
C LEU A 312 1.37 14.01 12.21
N ALA A 313 2.37 14.57 12.90
CA ALA A 313 3.40 13.78 13.59
C ALA A 313 2.77 12.89 14.66
N ASP A 314 1.95 13.50 15.53
CA ASP A 314 1.30 12.80 16.64
C ASP A 314 0.32 11.75 16.14
N ILE A 315 -0.52 12.12 15.17
CA ILE A 315 -1.49 11.21 14.53
C ILE A 315 -0.77 10.00 13.91
N SER A 316 0.33 10.23 13.20
CA SER A 316 1.05 9.15 12.50
C SER A 316 1.76 8.20 13.44
N LEU A 317 2.49 8.71 14.45
CA LEU A 317 3.19 7.86 15.41
C LEU A 317 2.23 7.14 16.37
N VAL A 318 1.12 7.76 16.79
CA VAL A 318 0.09 7.06 17.57
C VAL A 318 -0.51 5.90 16.76
N CYS A 319 -0.81 6.10 15.47
CA CYS A 319 -1.34 5.02 14.63
C CYS A 319 -0.32 3.90 14.39
N ALA A 320 0.98 4.21 14.23
CA ALA A 320 2.04 3.20 14.08
C ALA A 320 2.25 2.40 15.39
N LEU A 321 2.24 3.07 16.55
CA LEU A 321 2.42 2.45 17.86
C LEU A 321 1.14 1.75 18.39
N LEU A 322 -0.03 2.00 17.80
CA LEU A 322 -1.32 1.54 18.30
C LEU A 322 -1.36 0.03 18.55
N TRP A 323 -0.93 -0.75 17.56
CA TRP A 323 -0.95 -2.21 17.66
C TRP A 323 0.09 -2.77 18.63
N LEU A 324 1.26 -2.13 18.74
CA LEU A 324 2.26 -2.45 19.77
C LEU A 324 1.65 -2.28 21.18
N TYR A 325 0.98 -1.14 21.43
CA TYR A 325 0.32 -0.87 22.72
C TYR A 325 -0.88 -1.77 23.02
N LYS A 326 -1.63 -2.21 22.01
CA LYS A 326 -2.75 -3.17 22.19
C LYS A 326 -2.25 -4.60 22.46
N GLN A 327 -1.18 -5.04 21.79
CA GLN A 327 -0.78 -6.46 21.75
C GLN A 327 0.41 -6.82 22.66
N VAL A 328 1.51 -6.06 22.65
CA VAL A 328 2.81 -6.57 23.14
C VAL A 328 3.53 -5.69 24.16
N LEU A 329 3.29 -4.37 24.16
CA LEU A 329 3.88 -3.45 25.15
C LEU A 329 3.14 -3.57 26.48
N ASP A 330 3.43 -4.62 27.24
CA ASP A 330 2.89 -4.82 28.59
C ASP A 330 3.46 -3.80 29.61
N PRO A 331 2.94 -3.74 30.85
CA PRO A 331 3.39 -2.77 31.85
C PRO A 331 4.90 -2.83 32.17
N ALA A 332 5.52 -4.02 32.07
CA ALA A 332 6.94 -4.20 32.38
C ALA A 332 7.82 -3.67 31.24
N PHE A 333 7.47 -3.98 29.99
CA PHE A 333 8.21 -3.50 28.82
C PHE A 333 8.09 -1.99 28.65
N ARG A 334 6.89 -1.42 28.83
CA ARG A 334 6.66 0.03 28.63
C ARG A 334 7.06 0.89 29.82
N GLY A 335 7.25 0.31 31.00
CA GLY A 335 7.55 1.02 32.25
C GLY A 335 8.66 2.08 32.17
N PRO A 336 9.81 1.82 31.51
CA PRO A 336 10.88 2.80 31.36
C PRO A 336 10.51 4.06 30.56
N PHE A 337 9.51 4.00 29.68
CA PHE A 337 9.17 5.04 28.71
C PHE A 337 8.01 5.92 29.18
N GLY A 338 8.14 6.46 30.39
CA GLY A 338 7.08 7.21 31.08
C GLY A 338 6.54 8.42 30.29
N ASN A 339 7.40 9.15 29.59
CA ASN A 339 7.02 10.33 28.81
C ASN A 339 6.25 9.95 27.54
N VAL A 340 6.63 8.82 26.90
CA VAL A 340 5.90 8.26 25.76
C VAL A 340 4.54 7.72 26.18
N ASN A 341 4.47 6.93 27.25
CA ASN A 341 3.21 6.40 27.78
C ASN A 341 2.20 7.53 28.07
N ARG A 342 2.67 8.61 28.72
CA ARG A 342 1.90 9.82 29.00
C ARG A 342 1.41 10.50 27.72
N TRP A 343 2.28 10.71 26.73
CA TRP A 343 1.92 11.35 25.46
C TRP A 343 0.90 10.50 24.67
N PHE A 344 1.15 9.19 24.56
CA PHE A 344 0.29 8.26 23.84
C PHE A 344 -1.12 8.22 24.46
N LEU A 345 -1.21 8.16 25.80
CA LEU A 345 -2.49 8.26 26.51
C LEU A 345 -3.16 9.63 26.35
N THR A 346 -2.40 10.74 26.36
CA THR A 346 -2.93 12.09 26.10
C THR A 346 -3.54 12.21 24.70
N CYS A 347 -2.88 11.65 23.68
CA CYS A 347 -3.38 11.63 22.30
C CYS A 347 -4.62 10.73 22.17
N LEU A 348 -4.56 9.49 22.66
CA LEU A 348 -5.72 8.57 22.63
C LEU A 348 -6.95 9.12 23.35
N ASN A 349 -6.77 9.96 24.37
CA ASN A 349 -7.89 10.55 25.11
C ASN A 349 -8.50 11.81 24.46
N GLN A 350 -7.90 12.36 23.41
CA GLN A 350 -8.49 13.47 22.66
C GLN A 350 -9.82 13.03 22.00
N PRO A 351 -10.86 13.89 21.97
CA PRO A 351 -12.15 13.55 21.36
C PRO A 351 -12.03 13.05 19.92
N GLN A 352 -11.15 13.66 19.12
CA GLN A 352 -10.90 13.33 17.71
C GLN A 352 -10.28 11.95 17.52
N PHE A 353 -9.41 11.52 18.44
CA PHE A 353 -8.85 10.16 18.43
C PHE A 353 -9.90 9.14 18.88
N LYS A 354 -10.63 9.43 19.98
CA LYS A 354 -11.72 8.56 20.48
C LYS A 354 -12.83 8.33 19.44
N ALA A 355 -13.19 9.36 18.67
CA ALA A 355 -14.19 9.25 17.61
C ALA A 355 -13.84 8.24 16.50
N VAL A 356 -12.55 7.90 16.33
CA VAL A 356 -12.07 6.96 15.29
C VAL A 356 -11.60 5.63 15.90
N LEU A 357 -10.85 5.69 17.00
CA LEU A 357 -10.21 4.51 17.61
C LEU A 357 -11.07 3.83 18.69
N GLY A 358 -12.14 4.49 19.15
CA GLY A 358 -12.96 4.03 20.27
C GLY A 358 -12.18 3.96 21.59
N GLU A 359 -12.59 3.05 22.47
CA GLU A 359 -11.83 2.74 23.69
C GLU A 359 -10.68 1.78 23.40
N VAL A 360 -9.45 2.27 23.51
CA VAL A 360 -8.24 1.48 23.31
C VAL A 360 -7.79 0.87 24.64
N GLN A 361 -8.01 -0.43 24.82
CA GLN A 361 -7.44 -1.18 25.93
C GLN A 361 -5.94 -1.43 25.69
N LEU A 362 -5.10 -1.03 26.65
CA LEU A 362 -3.66 -1.30 26.61
C LEU A 362 -3.36 -2.75 27.02
N CYS A 363 -2.33 -3.32 26.42
CA CYS A 363 -1.80 -4.63 26.74
C CYS A 363 -1.54 -4.79 28.26
N GLN A 364 -2.08 -5.84 28.87
CA GLN A 364 -1.79 -6.22 30.27
C GLN A 364 -0.73 -7.31 30.36
N ARG A 365 -0.65 -8.18 29.35
CA ARG A 365 0.32 -9.28 29.22
C ARG A 365 0.64 -9.44 27.73
N MET A 366 1.92 -9.51 27.39
CA MET A 366 2.38 -9.63 26.02
C MET A 366 1.69 -10.80 25.28
N ALA A 367 1.00 -10.48 24.18
CA ALA A 367 0.37 -11.48 23.32
C ALA A 367 1.45 -12.40 22.71
N GLN A 368 1.17 -13.70 22.70
CA GLN A 368 2.04 -14.73 22.12
C GLN A 368 1.46 -15.23 20.80
N PHE A 369 2.33 -15.79 19.94
CA PHE A 369 1.91 -16.45 18.71
C PHE A 369 0.99 -17.64 19.01
N ASP A 370 -0.16 -17.69 18.32
CA ASP A 370 -1.13 -18.77 18.43
C ASP A 370 -1.17 -19.56 17.11
N ALA A 371 -0.54 -20.73 17.12
CA ALA A 371 -0.46 -21.62 15.96
C ALA A 371 -1.83 -22.05 15.42
N LYS A 372 -2.89 -22.05 16.24
CA LYS A 372 -4.26 -22.36 15.78
C LYS A 372 -4.84 -21.19 15.00
N LYS A 373 -4.72 -19.95 15.50
CA LYS A 373 -5.16 -18.75 14.76
C LYS A 373 -4.44 -18.59 13.44
N PHE A 374 -3.14 -18.87 13.39
CA PHE A 374 -2.36 -18.87 12.15
C PHE A 374 -2.85 -19.94 11.15
N ALA A 375 -3.17 -21.16 11.63
CA ALA A 375 -3.74 -22.19 10.76
C ALA A 375 -5.15 -21.83 10.25
N GLU A 376 -5.98 -21.16 11.06
CA GLU A 376 -7.31 -20.69 10.67
C GLU A 376 -7.26 -19.51 9.68
N SER A 377 -6.31 -18.58 9.82
CA SER A 377 -6.13 -17.45 8.90
C SER A 377 -5.69 -17.93 7.51
N GLN A 378 -4.74 -18.88 7.46
CA GLN A 378 -4.32 -19.60 6.25
C GLN A 378 -5.52 -20.30 5.57
N ALA A 379 -6.29 -21.10 6.32
CA ALA A 379 -7.43 -21.85 5.77
C ALA A 379 -8.58 -20.95 5.26
N ARG A 380 -8.69 -19.70 5.72
CA ARG A 380 -9.62 -18.70 5.14
C ARG A 380 -9.11 -18.15 3.81
N LYS A 381 -7.81 -17.83 3.69
CA LYS A 381 -7.18 -17.39 2.42
C LYS A 381 -7.30 -18.47 1.32
N GLU A 382 -7.22 -19.74 1.67
CA GLU A 382 -7.42 -20.87 0.73
C GLU A 382 -8.89 -21.01 0.27
N LYS A 383 -9.87 -20.76 1.13
CA LYS A 383 -11.30 -20.90 0.77
C LYS A 383 -11.82 -19.81 -0.17
N ASP A 384 -11.35 -18.57 -0.05
CA ASP A 384 -11.73 -17.50 -1.00
C ASP A 384 -11.01 -17.62 -2.35
N SER A 385 -9.80 -18.20 -2.39
CA SER A 385 -9.12 -18.51 -3.66
C SER A 385 -9.71 -19.74 -4.36
N GLY A 386 -10.17 -20.75 -3.62
CA GLY A 386 -10.76 -21.99 -4.17
C GLY A 386 -12.16 -21.86 -4.78
N LYS A 387 -12.78 -20.67 -4.77
CA LYS A 387 -14.14 -20.46 -5.31
C LYS A 387 -14.18 -20.08 -6.80
N LYS A 388 -13.04 -20.04 -7.50
CA LYS A 388 -12.90 -19.52 -8.87
C LYS A 388 -13.12 -20.51 -10.03
N ASP A 389 -13.09 -21.82 -9.79
CA ASP A 389 -13.05 -22.83 -10.86
C ASP A 389 -14.32 -23.72 -10.98
N LYS A 390 -15.52 -23.18 -10.72
CA LYS A 390 -16.77 -23.97 -10.83
C LYS A 390 -17.93 -23.40 -11.65
N ASP A 391 -17.76 -22.23 -12.28
CA ASP A 391 -18.73 -21.70 -13.24
C ASP A 391 -18.08 -21.40 -14.60
N LYS A 392 -17.71 -22.46 -15.32
CA LYS A 392 -17.71 -22.52 -16.79
C LYS A 392 -17.74 -23.96 -17.28
N GLU A 393 -18.42 -24.15 -18.41
CA GLU A 393 -18.49 -25.37 -19.24
C GLU A 393 -19.15 -26.61 -18.60
N LYS A 394 -20.49 -26.61 -18.67
CA LYS A 394 -21.24 -27.82 -19.05
C LYS A 394 -21.32 -27.89 -20.58
N GLU A 395 -20.59 -28.81 -21.20
CA GLU A 395 -21.10 -29.54 -22.36
C GLU A 395 -20.52 -30.97 -22.39
N LYS A 396 -21.16 -31.88 -23.13
CA LYS A 396 -21.18 -33.33 -22.83
C LYS A 396 -20.08 -34.12 -23.56
N GLU A 397 -19.56 -35.16 -22.92
CA GLU A 397 -19.61 -36.54 -23.48
C GLU A 397 -19.37 -37.66 -22.43
N LYS A 398 -19.33 -38.92 -22.88
CA LYS A 398 -19.52 -40.20 -22.14
C LYS A 398 -18.31 -41.15 -22.35
N GLU A 399 -18.01 -42.25 -21.64
CA GLU A 399 -18.45 -42.99 -20.42
C GLU A 399 -17.45 -44.16 -20.19
N PRO A 400 -17.51 -45.03 -19.15
CA PRO A 400 -17.96 -44.95 -17.75
C PRO A 400 -16.82 -45.48 -16.78
N PRO A 401 -16.97 -46.19 -15.63
CA PRO A 401 -16.13 -45.90 -14.44
C PRO A 401 -15.29 -47.06 -13.84
N ARG A 402 -14.33 -46.79 -12.92
CA ARG A 402 -13.85 -47.80 -11.94
C ARG A 402 -13.12 -47.31 -10.66
N LYS A 403 -13.77 -47.64 -9.53
CA LYS A 403 -13.25 -48.03 -8.18
C LYS A 403 -12.65 -46.99 -7.21
N GLU A 404 -12.73 -47.35 -5.91
CA GLU A 404 -12.64 -46.49 -4.72
C GLU A 404 -11.39 -46.71 -3.84
N LYS A 405 -10.94 -45.63 -3.16
CA LYS A 405 -10.42 -45.52 -1.77
C LYS A 405 -9.14 -46.33 -1.34
N PRO A 406 -8.47 -46.00 -0.20
CA PRO A 406 -8.67 -44.87 0.75
C PRO A 406 -7.41 -43.98 1.01
N ARG A 407 -7.60 -42.94 1.85
CA ARG A 407 -6.59 -41.99 2.37
C ARG A 407 -5.46 -42.62 3.21
N LYS A 408 -4.30 -41.94 3.29
CA LYS A 408 -3.49 -41.78 4.53
C LYS A 408 -2.70 -40.47 4.54
N GLU A 409 -2.40 -39.98 5.74
CA GLU A 409 -2.17 -38.57 6.13
C GLU A 409 -0.92 -37.87 5.56
N GLU A 410 -1.07 -36.55 5.31
CA GLU A 410 0.01 -35.61 4.99
C GLU A 410 0.70 -35.09 6.26
N LYS A 411 2.04 -34.94 6.22
CA LYS A 411 2.81 -34.14 7.19
C LYS A 411 3.27 -32.85 6.52
N ARG A 412 3.04 -31.71 7.19
CA ARG A 412 3.46 -30.36 6.76
C ARG A 412 4.97 -30.15 7.00
N PRO A 413 5.68 -29.49 6.07
CA PRO A 413 6.91 -28.73 6.35
C PRO A 413 6.60 -27.31 6.88
N GLU A 414 7.57 -26.68 7.52
CA GLU A 414 7.49 -25.35 8.15
C GLU A 414 7.95 -24.22 7.19
N PRO A 415 7.66 -22.93 7.48
CA PRO A 415 7.87 -21.81 6.54
C PRO A 415 9.11 -20.95 6.84
N ASP A 416 9.82 -20.54 5.79
CA ASP A 416 10.90 -19.53 5.83
C ASP A 416 10.37 -18.07 5.86
N GLU A 417 11.22 -17.17 6.40
CA GLU A 417 11.07 -15.73 6.64
C GLU A 417 10.78 -14.93 5.33
N ASP A 418 9.62 -14.25 5.21
CA ASP A 418 9.27 -12.89 5.65
C ASP A 418 9.57 -11.77 4.62
N LEU A 419 8.59 -11.54 3.73
CA LEU A 419 8.47 -10.36 2.85
C LEU A 419 7.22 -9.53 3.23
N ASP A 420 7.32 -8.21 3.13
CA ASP A 420 6.37 -7.25 3.73
C ASP A 420 4.95 -7.32 3.11
N GLU A 421 3.90 -7.09 3.93
CA GLU A 421 2.50 -7.33 3.56
C GLU A 421 2.00 -6.43 2.42
N CYS A 422 2.65 -5.28 2.21
CA CYS A 422 2.38 -4.39 1.09
C CYS A 422 2.86 -4.94 -0.27
N GLU A 423 3.80 -5.88 -0.29
CA GLU A 423 4.28 -6.55 -1.50
C GLU A 423 3.53 -7.86 -1.77
N GLN A 424 3.18 -8.62 -0.73
CA GLN A 424 2.39 -9.86 -0.89
C GLN A 424 1.01 -9.63 -1.55
N VAL A 425 0.43 -8.43 -1.43
CA VAL A 425 -0.84 -8.06 -2.09
C VAL A 425 -0.63 -7.61 -3.55
N LEU A 426 0.57 -7.17 -3.93
CA LEU A 426 0.96 -6.86 -5.31
C LEU A 426 1.40 -8.13 -6.08
N ALA A 427 2.16 -9.03 -5.43
CA ALA A 427 2.78 -10.22 -6.01
C ALA A 427 1.81 -11.36 -6.42
N ALA A 428 0.53 -11.07 -6.59
CA ALA A 428 -0.47 -12.02 -7.07
C ALA A 428 -0.74 -11.85 -8.57
N GLU A 429 0.33 -11.92 -9.35
CA GLU A 429 0.24 -12.33 -10.75
C GLU A 429 -0.41 -13.73 -10.84
N PRO A 430 -1.05 -14.08 -11.97
CA PRO A 430 -1.55 -15.44 -12.15
C PRO A 430 -0.39 -16.43 -11.99
N LYS A 431 -0.54 -17.42 -11.11
CA LYS A 431 0.50 -18.43 -10.83
C LYS A 431 1.10 -18.95 -12.14
N ALA A 432 2.32 -18.53 -12.45
CA ALA A 432 3.10 -19.14 -13.51
C ALA A 432 3.19 -20.65 -13.20
N LYS A 433 2.95 -21.49 -14.21
CA LYS A 433 3.16 -22.93 -14.07
C LYS A 433 4.63 -23.13 -13.68
N ASP A 434 4.89 -23.92 -12.65
CA ASP A 434 6.25 -24.24 -12.21
C ASP A 434 7.06 -24.73 -13.44
N PRO A 435 8.10 -24.00 -13.87
CA PRO A 435 8.85 -24.34 -15.09
C PRO A 435 9.44 -25.75 -15.05
N PHE A 436 9.72 -26.28 -13.85
CA PHE A 436 10.33 -27.60 -13.65
C PHE A 436 9.30 -28.73 -13.46
N ALA A 437 7.99 -28.45 -13.48
CA ALA A 437 6.93 -29.43 -13.23
C ALA A 437 6.86 -30.60 -14.25
N HIS A 438 7.58 -30.49 -15.36
CA HIS A 438 7.69 -31.53 -16.39
C HIS A 438 8.83 -32.53 -16.14
N LEU A 439 9.72 -32.27 -15.17
CA LEU A 439 10.88 -33.12 -14.88
C LEU A 439 10.55 -34.21 -13.84
N PRO A 440 11.06 -35.45 -14.00
CA PRO A 440 10.86 -36.53 -13.03
C PRO A 440 11.51 -36.20 -11.69
N LYS A 441 10.92 -36.65 -10.58
CA LYS A 441 11.46 -36.43 -9.22
C LYS A 441 12.83 -37.09 -9.06
N SER A 442 13.85 -36.28 -8.77
CA SER A 442 15.21 -36.70 -8.50
C SER A 442 15.36 -37.25 -7.07
N PRO A 443 16.17 -38.29 -6.82
CA PRO A 443 16.57 -38.69 -5.48
C PRO A 443 17.59 -37.72 -4.82
N PHE A 444 18.24 -36.82 -5.57
CA PHE A 444 19.18 -35.84 -5.01
C PHE A 444 18.44 -34.64 -4.40
N VAL A 445 18.57 -34.48 -3.08
CA VAL A 445 17.98 -33.37 -2.32
C VAL A 445 19.02 -32.26 -2.16
N LEU A 446 18.96 -31.25 -3.04
CA LEU A 446 19.91 -30.13 -3.06
C LEU A 446 19.98 -29.38 -1.71
N ASP A 447 18.86 -29.22 -1.01
CA ASP A 447 18.81 -28.54 0.29
C ASP A 447 19.56 -29.29 1.39
N GLU A 448 19.63 -30.62 1.31
CA GLU A 448 20.46 -31.41 2.24
C GLU A 448 21.95 -31.19 1.96
N PHE A 449 22.34 -31.22 0.68
CA PHE A 449 23.71 -30.90 0.29
C PHE A 449 24.11 -29.48 0.70
N LYS A 450 23.25 -28.46 0.49
CA LYS A 450 23.50 -27.07 0.91
C LYS A 450 23.67 -26.92 2.42
N ARG A 451 22.91 -27.68 3.21
CA ARG A 451 23.05 -27.71 4.68
C ARG A 451 24.40 -28.31 5.09
N LYS A 452 24.79 -29.47 4.53
CA LYS A 452 26.10 -30.10 4.79
C LYS A 452 27.25 -29.18 4.37
N TYR A 453 27.21 -28.64 3.15
CA TYR A 453 28.19 -27.66 2.64
C TYR A 453 28.31 -26.37 3.48
N SER A 454 27.26 -26.00 4.25
CA SER A 454 27.29 -24.80 5.09
C SER A 454 27.75 -25.05 6.53
N ASN A 455 27.66 -26.29 7.01
CA ASN A 455 27.78 -26.64 8.44
C ASN A 455 28.92 -27.63 8.73
N GLU A 456 29.43 -28.32 7.72
CA GLU A 456 30.42 -29.39 7.82
C GLU A 456 31.62 -29.10 6.91
N ASP A 457 32.71 -29.85 7.08
CA ASP A 457 33.93 -29.62 6.31
C ASP A 457 33.76 -29.96 4.82
N THR A 458 34.10 -28.99 3.97
CA THR A 458 33.85 -29.07 2.52
C THR A 458 34.64 -30.19 1.85
N LEU A 459 35.89 -30.40 2.26
CA LEU A 459 36.83 -31.33 1.61
C LEU A 459 36.56 -32.77 2.03
N THR A 460 36.33 -33.01 3.32
CA THR A 460 36.20 -34.34 3.91
C THR A 460 34.77 -34.86 3.99
N VAL A 461 33.75 -33.99 3.97
CA VAL A 461 32.34 -34.39 4.13
C VAL A 461 31.45 -33.90 2.99
N ALA A 462 31.43 -32.60 2.68
CA ALA A 462 30.45 -32.07 1.72
C ALA A 462 30.71 -32.53 0.27
N LEU A 463 31.96 -32.53 -0.20
CA LEU A 463 32.31 -32.97 -1.55
C LEU A 463 32.14 -34.50 -1.75
N PRO A 464 32.58 -35.39 -0.84
CA PRO A 464 32.26 -36.81 -0.93
C PRO A 464 30.75 -37.08 -0.96
N HIS A 465 29.99 -36.42 -0.06
CA HIS A 465 28.53 -36.53 -0.02
C HIS A 465 27.87 -36.05 -1.33
N PHE A 466 28.37 -34.96 -1.91
CA PHE A 466 27.90 -34.46 -3.21
C PHE A 466 28.01 -35.55 -4.28
N TRP A 467 29.21 -36.09 -4.50
CA TRP A 467 29.44 -37.09 -5.55
C TRP A 467 28.74 -38.43 -5.31
N GLU A 468 28.51 -38.82 -4.06
CA GLU A 468 27.76 -40.02 -3.71
C GLU A 468 26.25 -39.90 -4.02
N HIS A 469 25.66 -38.71 -3.79
CA HIS A 469 24.22 -38.49 -3.93
C HIS A 469 23.82 -37.79 -5.25
N PHE A 470 24.78 -37.31 -6.05
CA PHE A 470 24.51 -36.54 -7.27
C PHE A 470 23.77 -37.36 -8.33
N ASP A 471 22.51 -36.99 -8.57
CA ASP A 471 21.67 -37.61 -9.59
C ASP A 471 21.95 -37.04 -10.98
N ARG A 472 22.52 -37.89 -11.82
CA ARG A 472 22.95 -37.62 -13.20
C ARG A 472 21.77 -37.42 -14.17
N GLU A 473 20.61 -38.00 -13.91
CA GLU A 473 19.40 -37.84 -14.74
C GLU A 473 18.61 -36.59 -14.33
N GLY A 474 18.79 -36.13 -13.09
CA GLY A 474 18.07 -34.98 -12.55
C GLY A 474 18.80 -33.65 -12.64
N TRP A 475 20.13 -33.64 -12.67
CA TRP A 475 20.94 -32.42 -12.47
C TRP A 475 22.08 -32.31 -13.48
N SER A 476 22.45 -31.08 -13.82
CA SER A 476 23.57 -30.77 -14.71
C SER A 476 24.56 -29.81 -14.06
N LEU A 477 25.83 -29.96 -14.48
CA LEU A 477 26.94 -29.12 -14.08
C LEU A 477 27.30 -28.17 -15.22
N TRP A 478 27.50 -26.90 -14.91
CA TRP A 478 27.82 -25.85 -15.88
C TRP A 478 28.99 -25.00 -15.38
N TYR A 479 29.95 -24.77 -16.26
CA TYR A 479 31.00 -23.77 -16.05
C TYR A 479 30.59 -22.47 -16.74
N CYS A 480 30.74 -21.34 -16.05
CA CYS A 480 30.50 -20.00 -16.60
C CYS A 480 31.75 -19.12 -16.54
N GLN A 481 31.91 -18.24 -17.53
CA GLN A 481 32.99 -17.23 -17.55
C GLN A 481 32.46 -15.89 -18.11
N TYR A 482 32.78 -14.78 -17.46
CA TYR A 482 32.31 -13.45 -17.89
C TYR A 482 33.00 -13.02 -19.19
N ARG A 483 32.20 -12.51 -20.15
CA ARG A 483 32.67 -12.22 -21.52
C ARG A 483 33.41 -10.89 -21.66
N TYR A 484 33.25 -9.96 -20.72
CA TYR A 484 33.72 -8.58 -20.84
C TYR A 484 34.71 -8.18 -19.73
N PRO A 485 35.86 -8.88 -19.56
CA PRO A 485 36.80 -8.59 -18.47
C PRO A 485 37.37 -7.16 -18.50
N GLU A 486 37.40 -6.52 -19.69
CA GLU A 486 37.79 -5.11 -19.89
C GLU A 486 36.92 -4.11 -19.11
N GLU A 487 35.66 -4.45 -18.80
CA GLU A 487 34.73 -3.60 -18.04
C GLU A 487 34.99 -3.64 -16.52
N LEU A 488 35.75 -4.63 -16.05
CA LEU A 488 35.94 -4.95 -14.64
C LEU A 488 37.08 -4.12 -14.01
N SER A 489 36.89 -2.80 -13.98
CA SER A 489 37.85 -1.80 -13.51
C SER A 489 38.24 -1.91 -12.02
N GLN A 490 37.28 -2.15 -11.12
CA GLN A 490 37.54 -2.28 -9.68
C GLN A 490 36.96 -3.58 -9.12
N THR A 491 37.78 -4.31 -8.36
CA THR A 491 37.43 -5.59 -7.73
C THR A 491 36.16 -5.53 -6.88
N PHE A 492 35.96 -4.45 -6.11
CA PHE A 492 34.72 -4.23 -5.36
C PHE A 492 33.48 -4.09 -6.26
N MET A 493 33.59 -3.39 -7.38
CA MET A 493 32.49 -3.26 -8.35
C MET A 493 32.17 -4.60 -9.01
N SER A 494 33.19 -5.37 -9.40
CA SER A 494 33.03 -6.75 -9.89
C SER A 494 32.33 -7.66 -8.87
N CYS A 495 32.67 -7.53 -7.60
CA CYS A 495 32.01 -8.27 -6.52
C CYS A 495 30.56 -7.81 -6.25
N ASN A 496 30.21 -6.55 -6.53
CA ASN A 496 28.84 -6.08 -6.48
C ASN A 496 28.02 -6.60 -7.68
N LEU A 497 28.62 -6.72 -8.86
CA LEU A 497 27.99 -7.30 -10.05
C LEU A 497 27.55 -8.75 -9.79
N ILE A 498 28.42 -9.59 -9.20
CA ILE A 498 28.08 -10.97 -8.79
C ILE A 498 26.92 -10.97 -7.79
N THR A 499 26.94 -10.07 -6.80
CA THR A 499 25.89 -9.99 -5.76
C THR A 499 24.54 -9.59 -6.34
N GLY A 500 24.53 -8.60 -7.23
CA GLY A 500 23.33 -8.14 -7.91
C GLY A 500 22.70 -9.25 -8.77
N MET A 501 23.52 -10.03 -9.48
CA MET A 501 23.04 -11.19 -10.23
C MET A 501 22.40 -12.24 -9.30
N PHE A 502 23.03 -12.55 -8.15
CA PHE A 502 22.48 -13.49 -7.17
C PHE A 502 21.15 -13.00 -6.57
N GLN A 503 21.02 -11.70 -6.28
CA GLN A 503 19.77 -11.10 -5.79
C GLN A 503 18.65 -11.18 -6.84
N ARG A 504 18.96 -10.97 -8.12
CA ARG A 504 17.98 -11.06 -9.22
C ARG A 504 17.55 -12.51 -9.51
N LEU A 505 18.42 -13.48 -9.25
CA LEU A 505 18.17 -14.91 -9.43
C LEU A 505 17.54 -15.60 -8.21
N ASP A 506 17.09 -14.88 -7.19
CA ASP A 506 16.65 -15.49 -5.92
C ASP A 506 15.55 -16.57 -6.07
N LYS A 507 14.62 -16.39 -7.02
CA LYS A 507 13.59 -17.40 -7.36
C LYS A 507 14.18 -18.75 -7.83
N LEU A 508 15.37 -18.74 -8.43
CA LEU A 508 16.08 -19.93 -8.93
C LEU A 508 16.83 -20.67 -7.81
N ARG A 509 17.05 -20.03 -6.66
CA ARG A 509 17.83 -20.55 -5.52
C ARG A 509 17.39 -21.96 -5.09
N LYS A 510 16.11 -22.28 -5.10
CA LYS A 510 15.59 -23.62 -4.72
C LYS A 510 16.02 -24.76 -5.68
N ASN A 511 16.33 -24.44 -6.94
CA ASN A 511 16.63 -25.41 -8.00
C ASN A 511 18.05 -25.26 -8.58
N ALA A 512 18.91 -24.47 -7.93
CA ALA A 512 20.31 -24.33 -8.31
C ALA A 512 21.23 -24.05 -7.10
N PHE A 513 22.50 -24.35 -7.28
CA PHE A 513 23.60 -24.00 -6.37
C PHE A 513 24.80 -23.57 -7.22
N ALA A 514 25.58 -22.58 -6.80
CA ALA A 514 26.78 -22.20 -7.53
C ALA A 514 27.89 -21.66 -6.64
N SER A 515 29.11 -21.78 -7.11
CA SER A 515 30.27 -21.05 -6.60
C SER A 515 30.85 -20.20 -7.73
N VAL A 516 30.88 -18.89 -7.53
CA VAL A 516 31.41 -17.91 -8.48
C VAL A 516 32.58 -17.18 -7.83
N ILE A 517 33.70 -17.10 -8.53
CA ILE A 517 34.96 -16.55 -8.03
C ILE A 517 35.39 -15.38 -8.91
N LEU A 518 35.81 -14.31 -8.25
CA LEU A 518 36.59 -13.21 -8.82
C LEU A 518 38.08 -13.55 -8.70
N PHE A 519 38.78 -13.48 -9.83
CA PHE A 519 40.22 -13.65 -9.95
C PHE A 519 40.90 -12.35 -10.38
N GLY A 520 42.18 -12.18 -10.02
CA GLY A 520 42.99 -11.02 -10.38
C GLY A 520 42.79 -9.80 -9.46
N GLY A 521 43.24 -8.63 -9.92
CA GLY A 521 43.19 -7.36 -9.18
C GLY A 521 42.52 -6.24 -9.99
N ASP A 522 42.54 -5.02 -9.47
CA ASP A 522 41.94 -3.85 -10.13
C ASP A 522 42.53 -3.64 -11.53
N ASN A 523 41.67 -3.32 -12.50
CA ASN A 523 41.93 -3.21 -13.94
C ASN A 523 42.45 -4.50 -14.63
N ASN A 524 42.53 -5.64 -13.93
CA ASN A 524 42.93 -6.93 -14.52
C ASN A 524 42.20 -8.10 -13.85
N SER A 525 40.90 -7.95 -13.59
CA SER A 525 40.10 -9.01 -12.96
C SER A 525 39.40 -9.92 -13.98
N SER A 526 38.87 -11.07 -13.54
CA SER A 526 38.00 -11.94 -14.34
C SER A 526 37.06 -12.73 -13.44
N ILE A 527 35.84 -13.00 -13.90
CA ILE A 527 34.83 -13.74 -13.14
C ILE A 527 34.56 -15.06 -13.84
N SER A 528 34.56 -16.14 -13.06
CA SER A 528 34.16 -17.49 -13.51
C SER A 528 33.46 -18.24 -12.38
N GLY A 529 32.72 -19.30 -12.70
CA GLY A 529 31.97 -20.06 -11.71
C GLY A 529 31.54 -21.44 -12.15
N VAL A 530 31.17 -22.26 -11.18
CA VAL A 530 30.59 -23.59 -11.37
C VAL A 530 29.19 -23.60 -10.79
N TRP A 531 28.22 -23.98 -11.62
CA TRP A 531 26.79 -24.05 -11.29
C TRP A 531 26.29 -25.49 -11.36
N VAL A 532 25.46 -25.85 -10.39
CA VAL A 532 24.63 -27.06 -10.33
C VAL A 532 23.20 -26.61 -10.60
N MET A 533 22.56 -27.14 -11.64
CA MET A 533 21.19 -26.75 -12.05
C MET A 533 20.29 -27.97 -12.23
N ARG A 534 19.00 -27.79 -11.93
CA ARG A 534 17.98 -28.81 -12.14
C ARG A 534 17.66 -28.98 -13.63
N GLY A 535 17.68 -30.22 -14.12
CA GLY A 535 17.46 -30.55 -15.54
C GLY A 535 18.76 -30.53 -16.37
N HIS A 536 18.64 -30.83 -17.66
CA HIS A 536 19.78 -30.90 -18.60
C HIS A 536 19.97 -29.65 -19.46
N GLU A 537 19.02 -28.73 -19.44
CA GLU A 537 19.04 -27.45 -20.14
C GLU A 537 19.49 -26.32 -19.21
N LEU A 538 19.90 -25.19 -19.79
CA LEU A 538 20.33 -24.02 -19.03
C LEU A 538 19.11 -23.39 -18.33
N ALA A 539 19.10 -23.34 -17.00
CA ALA A 539 17.89 -22.94 -16.26
C ALA A 539 17.37 -21.53 -16.65
N PHE A 540 18.26 -20.61 -17.04
CA PHE A 540 17.90 -19.24 -17.45
C PHE A 540 16.99 -19.17 -18.69
N THR A 541 17.04 -20.16 -19.60
CA THR A 541 16.16 -20.16 -20.78
C THR A 541 14.73 -20.63 -20.50
N LEU A 542 14.46 -21.18 -19.30
CA LEU A 542 13.15 -21.72 -18.92
C LEU A 542 12.15 -20.67 -18.42
N CYS A 543 12.61 -19.47 -18.06
CA CYS A 543 11.75 -18.38 -17.58
C CYS A 543 12.30 -17.01 -18.00
N PRO A 544 11.48 -16.09 -18.55
CA PRO A 544 11.90 -14.73 -18.87
C PRO A 544 12.49 -13.97 -17.66
N ASP A 545 11.95 -14.20 -16.46
CA ASP A 545 12.47 -13.64 -15.19
C ASP A 545 13.91 -14.05 -14.87
N TRP A 546 14.42 -15.13 -15.46
CA TRP A 546 15.76 -15.66 -15.22
C TRP A 546 16.74 -15.32 -16.35
N GLN A 547 16.29 -14.65 -17.43
CA GLN A 547 17.12 -14.19 -18.54
C GLN A 547 17.89 -12.90 -18.20
N VAL A 548 18.41 -12.81 -16.98
CA VAL A 548 19.03 -11.61 -16.42
C VAL A 548 20.53 -11.85 -16.27
N ASP A 549 21.34 -10.98 -16.88
CA ASP A 549 22.82 -11.02 -16.94
C ASP A 549 23.45 -12.28 -17.56
N TYR A 550 22.70 -13.37 -17.79
CA TYR A 550 23.25 -14.65 -18.24
C TYR A 550 23.94 -14.58 -19.62
N GLU A 551 23.53 -13.67 -20.50
CA GLU A 551 24.14 -13.45 -21.82
C GLU A 551 25.57 -12.89 -21.72
N SER A 552 25.87 -12.14 -20.65
CA SER A 552 27.19 -11.60 -20.34
C SER A 552 28.19 -12.67 -19.90
N TYR A 553 27.75 -13.92 -19.74
CA TYR A 553 28.59 -15.08 -19.45
C TYR A 553 28.59 -16.07 -20.63
N SER A 554 29.73 -16.72 -20.88
CA SER A 554 29.79 -17.94 -21.67
C SER A 554 29.43 -19.11 -20.77
N TRP A 555 28.72 -20.11 -21.30
CA TRP A 555 28.25 -21.28 -20.55
C TRP A 555 28.71 -22.56 -21.25
N ARG A 556 29.39 -23.44 -20.51
CA ARG A 556 29.85 -24.76 -20.98
C ARG A 556 29.33 -25.83 -20.04
N ARG A 557 28.51 -26.76 -20.55
CA ARG A 557 28.08 -27.93 -19.77
C ARG A 557 29.31 -28.81 -19.47
N LEU A 558 29.48 -29.19 -18.22
CA LEU A 558 30.53 -30.10 -17.78
C LEU A 558 30.02 -31.54 -17.78
N ASP A 559 30.91 -32.49 -18.08
CA ASP A 559 30.64 -33.92 -17.96
C ASP A 559 31.04 -34.42 -16.56
N PRO A 560 30.11 -34.90 -15.72
CA PRO A 560 30.39 -35.37 -14.36
C PRO A 560 31.45 -36.50 -14.24
N ASP A 561 31.66 -37.28 -15.31
CA ASP A 561 32.66 -38.35 -15.33
C ASP A 561 34.05 -37.88 -15.81
N SER A 562 34.17 -36.64 -16.30
CA SER A 562 35.45 -36.04 -16.68
C SER A 562 36.29 -35.67 -15.45
N ALA A 563 37.58 -36.00 -15.49
CA ALA A 563 38.56 -35.53 -14.49
C ALA A 563 38.61 -34.00 -14.41
N GLU A 564 38.44 -33.30 -15.54
CA GLU A 564 38.35 -31.83 -15.60
C GLU A 564 37.19 -31.31 -14.75
N CYS A 565 36.01 -31.94 -14.85
CA CYS A 565 34.84 -31.54 -14.09
C CYS A 565 35.04 -31.76 -12.58
N ARG A 566 35.65 -32.88 -12.19
CA ARG A 566 35.92 -33.17 -10.78
C ARG A 566 36.91 -32.18 -10.17
N THR A 567 37.97 -31.82 -10.90
CA THR A 567 38.90 -30.76 -10.49
C THR A 567 38.17 -29.42 -10.38
N LEU A 568 37.45 -28.98 -11.42
CA LEU A 568 36.74 -27.70 -11.41
C LEU A 568 35.73 -27.58 -10.27
N VAL A 569 34.91 -28.60 -10.02
CA VAL A 569 33.96 -28.61 -8.89
C VAL A 569 34.71 -28.53 -7.56
N THR A 570 35.79 -29.30 -7.40
CA THR A 570 36.58 -29.33 -6.16
C THR A 570 37.22 -27.96 -5.88
N GLU A 571 37.97 -27.40 -6.84
CA GLU A 571 38.62 -26.09 -6.72
C GLU A 571 37.60 -24.97 -6.44
N TYR A 572 36.47 -24.96 -7.16
CA TYR A 572 35.48 -23.90 -7.00
C TYR A 572 34.65 -24.04 -5.73
N PHE A 573 34.42 -25.25 -5.21
CA PHE A 573 33.65 -25.42 -3.98
C PHE A 573 34.51 -25.22 -2.73
N LEU A 574 35.83 -25.45 -2.82
CA LEU A 574 36.79 -25.17 -1.74
C LEU A 574 37.32 -23.74 -1.74
N TRP A 575 37.31 -23.06 -2.89
CA TRP A 575 38.06 -21.82 -3.15
C TRP A 575 39.59 -21.97 -3.06
N GLU A 576 40.08 -23.20 -3.09
CA GLU A 576 41.49 -23.56 -3.03
C GLU A 576 41.84 -24.46 -4.22
N GLY A 577 42.89 -24.12 -4.97
CA GLY A 577 43.29 -24.79 -6.20
C GLY A 577 44.36 -24.00 -6.96
N ASP A 578 44.93 -24.62 -8.00
CA ASP A 578 45.91 -23.97 -8.87
C ASP A 578 45.20 -23.07 -9.93
N PHE A 579 43.90 -23.29 -10.16
CA PHE A 579 43.05 -22.51 -11.09
C PHE A 579 43.69 -22.31 -12.48
N SER A 580 44.40 -23.35 -12.94
CA SER A 580 45.28 -23.32 -14.12
C SER A 580 44.59 -22.91 -15.43
N HIS A 581 43.27 -23.05 -15.51
CA HIS A 581 42.40 -22.64 -16.62
C HIS A 581 42.03 -21.14 -16.63
N VAL A 582 42.23 -20.41 -15.51
CA VAL A 582 41.97 -18.97 -15.42
C VAL A 582 43.26 -18.16 -15.50
N GLY A 583 44.38 -18.69 -14.99
CA GLY A 583 45.70 -18.06 -15.09
C GLY A 583 45.85 -16.75 -14.30
N LYS A 584 44.95 -16.48 -13.35
CA LYS A 584 44.96 -15.31 -12.46
C LYS A 584 44.79 -15.75 -11.00
N PRO A 585 45.39 -15.06 -10.02
CA PRO A 585 45.27 -15.44 -8.61
C PRO A 585 43.82 -15.31 -8.11
N PHE A 586 43.45 -16.17 -7.16
CA PHE A 586 42.20 -16.05 -6.41
C PHE A 586 42.13 -14.68 -5.70
N ASN A 587 40.94 -14.06 -5.69
CA ASN A 587 40.69 -12.83 -4.94
C ASN A 587 39.50 -13.01 -3.97
N GLN A 588 38.30 -13.28 -4.50
CA GLN A 588 37.11 -13.43 -3.66
C GLN A 588 36.09 -14.40 -4.28
N GLY A 589 35.60 -15.35 -3.49
CA GLY A 589 34.50 -16.24 -3.86
C GLY A 589 33.14 -15.81 -3.31
N LYS A 590 32.05 -16.18 -3.99
CA LYS A 590 30.66 -16.03 -3.52
C LYS A 590 29.85 -17.27 -3.89
N ILE A 591 29.06 -17.75 -2.93
CA ILE A 591 28.17 -18.91 -3.10
C ILE A 591 26.74 -18.44 -3.36
N PHE A 592 26.12 -19.00 -4.40
CA PHE A 592 24.68 -18.98 -4.63
C PHE A 592 24.09 -20.26 -4.03
N LYS A 593 23.38 -20.15 -2.91
CA LYS A 593 22.76 -21.27 -2.20
C LYS A 593 21.42 -20.88 -1.61
#